data_AF-A0A4P2Q3C9-F1
#
_entry.id   AF-A0A4P2Q3C9-F1
#
_cell.length_a   1.000
_cell.length_b   1.000
_cell.length_c   1.000
_cell.angle_alpha   90.00
_cell.angle_beta   90.00
_cell.angle_gamma   90.00
#
_symmetry.space_group_name_H-M   'P 1'
#
loop_
_entity.id
_entity.type
_entity.pdbx_description
1 polymer ?
#
loop_
_entity_poly.entity_id
_entity_poly.type
_entity_poly.pdbx_seq_one_letter_code
_entity_poly.pdbx_strand_id
1 'polypeptide(L)'
;MNAIKVATTIDEAVARAIPALRPLLGKHVELIALDVAPAPAPKHGLTVGELLASRIKLPPGMGPLSQEDMERAIAEGALGRHEVL
;
A
#
# COMPACT_ATOMS: atom_id res chain seq x y z
N MET A 1 4.75 -31.45 1.24
CA MET A 1 5.34 -30.28 1.91
C MET A 1 6.75 -30.11 1.37
N ASN A 2 7.00 -29.10 0.55
CA ASN A 2 8.34 -28.81 0.05
C ASN A 2 9.01 -27.86 1.03
N ALA A 3 10.04 -28.32 1.72
CA ALA A 3 10.83 -27.49 2.62
C ALA A 3 12.11 -27.05 1.89
N ILE A 4 12.41 -25.76 1.93
CA ILE A 4 13.70 -25.25 1.47
C ILE A 4 14.64 -25.26 2.68
N LYS A 5 15.76 -25.97 2.55
CA LYS A 5 16.81 -26.02 3.57
C LYS A 5 17.99 -25.19 3.10
N VAL A 6 18.43 -24.26 3.95
CA VAL A 6 19.58 -23.40 3.67
C VAL A 6 20.53 -23.43 4.86
N ALA A 7 21.76 -23.89 4.65
CA ALA A 7 22.83 -23.73 5.62
C ALA A 7 23.42 -22.32 5.49
N THR A 8 23.45 -21.56 6.58
CA THR A 8 24.00 -20.20 6.57
C THR A 8 24.60 -19.83 7.92
N THR A 9 25.37 -18.75 7.97
CA THR A 9 25.83 -18.13 9.21
C THR A 9 24.91 -16.98 9.55
N ILE A 10 24.51 -16.85 10.82
CA ILE A 10 23.76 -15.67 11.25
C ILE A 10 24.71 -14.48 11.33
N ASP A 11 24.54 -13.52 10.43
CA ASP A 11 25.27 -12.26 10.43
C ASP A 11 24.48 -11.13 11.13
N GLU A 12 25.09 -9.95 11.20
CA GLU A 12 24.50 -8.77 11.83
C GLU A 12 23.24 -8.26 11.11
N ALA A 13 23.15 -8.43 9.78
CA ALA A 13 21.97 -8.02 9.02
C ALA A 13 20.77 -8.91 9.36
N VAL A 14 20.99 -10.23 9.46
CA VAL A 14 19.96 -11.21 9.85
C VAL A 14 19.56 -11.03 11.30
N ALA A 15 20.51 -10.86 12.22
CA ALA A 15 20.22 -10.64 13.64
C ALA A 15 19.45 -9.32 13.89
N ARG A 16 19.64 -8.32 13.04
CA ARG A 16 18.88 -7.06 13.07
C ARG A 16 17.46 -7.23 12.52
N ALA A 17 17.30 -7.96 11.43
CA ALA A 17 16.00 -8.23 10.83
C ALA A 17 15.13 -9.14 11.70
N ILE A 18 15.75 -10.11 12.39
CA ILE A 18 15.08 -11.08 13.26
C ILE A 18 15.79 -11.10 14.63
N PRO A 19 15.43 -10.20 15.57
CA PRO A 19 16.12 -10.05 16.86
C PRO A 19 16.19 -11.33 17.71
N ALA A 20 15.22 -12.23 17.55
CA ALA A 20 15.22 -13.53 18.23
C ALA A 20 16.41 -14.43 17.85
N LEU A 21 17.03 -14.20 16.68
CA LEU A 21 18.19 -14.96 16.22
C LEU A 21 19.53 -14.40 16.72
N ARG A 22 19.53 -13.26 17.43
CA ARG A 22 20.76 -12.62 17.93
C ARG A 22 21.65 -13.53 18.80
N PRO A 23 21.14 -14.45 19.64
CA PRO A 23 21.99 -15.42 20.37
C PRO A 23 22.77 -16.40 19.48
N LEU A 24 22.44 -16.47 18.19
CA LEU A 24 23.08 -17.31 17.19
C LEU A 24 24.06 -16.54 16.31
N LEU A 25 24.32 -15.25 16.58
CA LEU A 25 25.25 -14.42 15.80
C LEU A 25 26.62 -15.11 15.67
N GLY A 26 27.11 -15.20 14.43
CA GLY A 26 28.36 -15.86 14.07
C GLY A 26 28.30 -17.40 14.07
N LYS A 27 27.16 -18.01 14.41
CA LYS A 27 26.99 -19.48 14.38
C LYS A 27 26.48 -19.94 13.02
N HIS A 28 26.96 -21.10 12.60
CA HIS A 28 26.37 -21.84 11.48
C HIS A 28 25.07 -22.50 11.92
N VAL A 29 24.01 -22.27 11.15
CA VAL A 29 22.66 -22.80 11.40
C VAL A 29 22.07 -23.37 10.11
N GLU A 30 21.13 -24.29 10.27
CA GLU A 30 20.26 -24.74 9.18
C GLU A 30 18.92 -24.01 9.30
N LEU A 31 18.57 -23.22 8.28
CA LEU A 31 17.27 -22.57 8.16
C LEU A 31 16.34 -23.47 7.36
N ILE A 32 15.20 -23.81 7.94
CA ILE A 32 14.15 -24.61 7.30
C ILE A 32 12.98 -23.68 7.02
N ALA A 33 12.83 -23.27 5.76
CA ALA A 33 11.66 -22.54 5.32
C ALA A 33 10.55 -23.55 4.99
N LEU A 34 9.47 -23.49 5.76
CA LEU A 34 8.25 -24.22 5.49
C LEU A 34 7.35 -23.33 4.62
N ASP A 35 6.77 -23.92 3.58
CA ASP A 35 5.73 -23.26 2.78
C ASP A 35 4.51 -23.05 3.68
N VAL A 36 4.36 -21.84 4.20
CA VAL A 36 3.19 -21.42 4.97
C VAL A 36 2.18 -20.89 3.96
N ALA A 37 0.93 -21.35 4.05
CA ALA A 37 -0.17 -20.89 3.20
C ALA A 37 -0.13 -19.35 3.06
N PRO A 38 -0.44 -18.80 1.87
CA PRO A 38 -0.30 -17.37 1.60
C PRO A 38 -0.97 -16.57 2.70
N ALA A 39 -0.25 -15.55 3.19
CA ALA A 39 -0.76 -14.65 4.21
C ALA A 39 -2.17 -14.19 3.81
N PRO A 40 -3.14 -14.19 4.74
CA PRO A 40 -4.48 -13.73 4.41
C PRO A 40 -4.37 -12.31 3.83
N ALA A 41 -4.95 -12.10 2.65
CA ALA A 41 -5.00 -10.78 2.04
C ALA A 41 -5.47 -9.76 3.10
N PRO A 42 -4.86 -8.56 3.15
CA PRO A 42 -5.27 -7.55 4.11
C PRO A 42 -6.77 -7.35 3.99
N LYS A 43 -7.51 -7.66 5.06
CA LYS A 43 -8.98 -7.68 5.08
C LYS A 43 -9.61 -6.31 4.77
N HIS A 44 -8.81 -5.25 4.76
CA HIS A 44 -9.25 -3.86 4.66
C HIS A 44 -8.42 -3.09 3.62
N GLY A 45 -8.33 -3.61 2.39
CA GLY A 45 -8.00 -2.77 1.25
C GLY A 45 -9.22 -1.92 0.90
N LEU A 46 -9.14 -0.61 1.12
CA LEU A 46 -10.18 0.31 0.63
C LEU A 46 -10.31 0.11 -0.87
N THR A 47 -11.54 -0.08 -1.33
CA THR A 47 -11.87 0.01 -2.75
C THR A 47 -11.51 1.40 -3.27
N VAL A 48 -11.32 1.54 -4.58
CA VAL A 48 -11.03 2.84 -5.21
C VAL A 48 -12.10 3.87 -4.85
N GLY A 49 -13.37 3.47 -4.79
CA GLY A 49 -14.47 4.34 -4.37
C GLY A 49 -14.33 4.84 -2.93
N GLU A 50 -13.97 3.96 -1.99
CA GLU A 50 -13.77 4.34 -0.58
C GLU A 50 -12.55 5.24 -0.39
N LEU A 51 -11.48 5.01 -1.16
CA LEU A 51 -10.31 5.88 -1.17
C LEU A 51 -10.67 7.29 -1.66
N LEU A 52 -11.42 7.40 -2.77
CA LEU A 52 -11.84 8.68 -3.34
C LEU A 52 -12.76 9.43 -2.38
N ALA A 53 -13.75 8.75 -1.79
CA ALA A 53 -14.65 9.34 -0.80
C ALA A 53 -13.89 9.88 0.44
N SER A 54 -12.82 9.19 0.88
CA SER A 54 -12.00 9.65 2.02
C SER A 54 -11.16 10.90 1.71
N ARG A 55 -10.88 11.18 0.42
CA ARG A 55 -9.98 12.24 -0.02
C ARG A 55 -10.69 13.45 -0.60
N ILE A 56 -11.85 13.27 -1.22
CA ILE A 56 -12.64 14.35 -1.79
C ILE A 56 -13.40 15.04 -0.66
N LYS A 57 -12.88 16.18 -0.20
CA LYS A 57 -13.58 17.07 0.72
C LYS A 57 -14.24 18.18 -0.09
N LEU A 58 -15.55 18.32 0.05
CA LEU A 58 -16.24 19.50 -0.47
C LEU A 58 -15.78 20.73 0.32
N PRO A 59 -15.42 21.84 -0.33
CA PRO A 59 -15.13 23.09 0.35
C PRO A 59 -16.32 23.53 1.23
N PRO A 60 -16.06 24.17 2.38
CA PRO A 60 -17.13 24.65 3.25
C PRO A 60 -18.03 25.64 2.50
N GLY A 61 -19.35 25.44 2.58
CA GLY A 61 -20.35 26.27 1.91
C GLY A 61 -20.75 25.81 0.49
N MET A 62 -20.14 24.75 -0.04
CA MET A 62 -20.55 24.18 -1.32
C MET A 62 -21.67 23.15 -1.10
N GLY A 63 -22.79 23.33 -1.81
CA GLY A 63 -23.91 22.38 -1.81
C GLY A 63 -23.61 21.15 -2.70
N PRO A 64 -24.49 20.14 -2.69
CA PRO A 64 -24.40 19.03 -3.65
C PRO A 64 -24.45 19.58 -5.08
N LEU A 65 -23.50 19.18 -5.92
CA LEU A 65 -23.42 19.59 -7.32
C LEU A 65 -24.53 18.90 -8.12
N SER A 66 -25.28 19.66 -8.91
CA SER A 66 -26.25 19.09 -9.83
C SER A 66 -25.56 18.54 -11.08
N GLN A 67 -26.24 17.64 -11.81
CA GLN A 67 -25.74 17.13 -13.08
C GLN A 67 -25.55 18.25 -14.12
N GLU A 68 -26.47 19.21 -14.16
CA GLU A 68 -26.38 20.36 -15.06
C GLU A 68 -25.16 21.24 -14.76
N ASP A 69 -24.79 21.40 -13.48
CA ASP A 69 -23.61 22.16 -13.09
C ASP A 69 -22.32 21.46 -13.55
N MET A 70 -22.28 20.12 -13.47
CA MET A 70 -21.13 19.33 -13.95
C MET A 70 -20.99 19.43 -15.47
N GLU A 71 -22.08 19.26 -16.22
CA GLU A 71 -22.07 19.33 -17.69
C GLU A 71 -21.64 20.72 -18.17
N ARG A 72 -22.10 21.78 -17.50
CA ARG A 72 -21.67 23.15 -17.76
C ARG A 72 -20.18 23.36 -17.48
N ALA A 73 -19.68 22.89 -16.35
CA ALA A 73 -18.26 23.01 -15.99
C ALA A 73 -17.35 22.25 -16.97
N ILE A 74 -17.79 21.08 -17.48
CA ILE A 74 -17.07 20.32 -18.51
C ILE A 74 -17.02 21.12 -19.82
N ALA A 75 -18.15 21.68 -20.25
CA ALA A 75 -18.21 22.49 -21.47
C ALA A 75 -17.33 23.74 -21.37
N GLU A 76 -17.37 24.44 -20.22
CA GLU A 76 -16.53 25.62 -19.95
C GLU A 76 -15.04 25.27 -19.87
N GLY A 77 -14.68 24.16 -19.23
CA GLY A 77 -13.30 23.68 -19.15
C GLY A 77 -12.72 23.23 -20.49
N ALA A 78 -13.54 22.61 -21.36
CA ALA A 78 -13.14 22.19 -22.70
C ALA A 78 -12.85 23.35 -23.65
N LEU A 79 -13.42 24.53 -23.38
CA LEU A 79 -13.20 25.76 -24.16
C LEU A 79 -11.88 26.48 -23.83
N GLY A 80 -11.11 25.99 -22.86
CA GLY A 80 -9.70 26.36 -22.66
C GLY A 80 -9.46 27.86 -22.48
N ARG A 81 -9.75 28.40 -21.29
CA ARG A 81 -9.08 29.64 -20.88
C ARG A 81 -7.61 29.34 -20.59
N HIS A 82 -6.78 29.45 -21.62
CA HIS A 82 -5.37 29.80 -21.47
C HIS A 82 -5.31 31.24 -20.93
N GLU A 83 -5.58 31.43 -19.65
CA GLU A 83 -5.13 32.62 -18.92
C GLU A 83 -4.21 32.14 -17.80
N VAL A 84 -2.99 31.80 -18.21
CA VAL A 84 -1.82 31.97 -17.36
C VAL A 84 -1.38 33.42 -17.60
N LEU A 85 -1.81 34.31 -16.71
CA LEU A 85 -1.05 35.41 -16.09
C LEU A 85 -1.93 36.15 -15.09
#